data_AF-X0Y087-F1
#
_entry.id   AF-X0Y087-F1
#
_cell.length_a   1.000
_cell.length_b   1.000
_cell.length_c   1.000
_cell.angle_alpha   90.00
_cell.angle_beta   90.00
_cell.angle_gamma   90.00
#
_symmetry.space_group_name_H-M   'P 1'
#
loop_
_entity.id
_entity.type
_entity.pdbx_description
1 polymer ?
#
loop_
_entity_poly.entity_id
_entity_poly.type
_entity_poly.pdbx_seq_one_letter_code
_entity_poly.pdbx_strand_id
1 'polypeptide(L)'
;MADGSFKNIEDIEIGDLVRSYDRVSKGFVGAVVTEVFHHSPEEMMDYYVVINGDLRVTPNHPLSVNGLWVCAGDAVVGDFLLGGNTQSVQIESVERVFERVDTYDFEVETPDDDGGGVLCQTHSY
;
A
#
# COMPACT_ATOMS: atom_id res chain seq x y z
N MET A 1 1.76 -9.75 -6.87
CA MET A 1 3.05 -10.47 -6.90
C MET A 1 3.89 -10.03 -8.08
N ALA A 2 5.22 -10.24 -8.04
CA ALA A 2 6.13 -9.82 -9.12
C ALA A 2 5.88 -10.52 -10.46
N ASP A 3 5.27 -11.71 -10.43
CA ASP A 3 4.84 -12.48 -11.59
C ASP A 3 3.49 -12.03 -12.17
N GLY A 4 2.85 -11.01 -11.58
CA GLY A 4 1.54 -10.50 -11.98
C GLY A 4 0.34 -11.25 -11.37
N SER A 5 0.56 -12.28 -10.56
CA SER A 5 -0.50 -12.92 -9.77
C SER A 5 -0.92 -12.06 -8.57
N PHE A 6 -2.06 -12.40 -7.97
CA PHE A 6 -2.58 -11.80 -6.76
C PHE A 6 -2.47 -12.79 -5.60
N LYS A 7 -2.07 -12.28 -4.43
CA LYS A 7 -1.99 -13.01 -3.15
C LYS A 7 -2.54 -12.07 -2.08
N ASN A 8 -3.30 -12.58 -1.12
CA ASN A 8 -3.78 -11.77 -0.01
C ASN A 8 -2.61 -11.35 0.86
N ILE A 9 -2.69 -10.17 1.48
CA ILE A 9 -1.59 -9.64 2.30
C ILE A 9 -1.35 -10.50 3.55
N GLU A 10 -2.39 -11.10 4.12
CA GLU A 10 -2.31 -12.04 5.26
C GLU A 10 -1.57 -13.34 4.92
N ASP A 11 -1.49 -13.68 3.63
CA ASP A 11 -0.79 -14.87 3.14
C ASP A 11 0.64 -14.57 2.69
N ILE A 12 1.09 -13.29 2.70
CA ILE A 12 2.46 -12.93 2.30
C ILE A 12 3.46 -13.51 3.30
N GLU A 13 4.51 -14.12 2.78
CA GLU A 13 5.57 -14.74 3.59
C GLU A 13 6.94 -14.11 3.28
N ILE A 14 7.83 -14.13 4.26
CA ILE A 14 9.24 -13.74 4.06
C ILE A 14 9.84 -14.60 2.94
N GLY A 15 10.47 -13.95 1.96
CA GLY A 15 10.99 -14.58 0.76
C GLY A 15 10.07 -14.48 -0.47
N ASP A 16 8.83 -14.05 -0.31
CA ASP A 16 7.94 -13.79 -1.45
C ASP A 16 8.48 -12.67 -2.34
N LEU A 17 8.32 -12.82 -3.65
CA LEU A 17 8.71 -11.80 -4.62
C LEU A 17 7.52 -10.93 -5.00
N VAL A 18 7.52 -9.68 -4.52
CA VAL A 18 6.46 -8.71 -4.78
C VAL A 18 6.90 -7.65 -5.79
N ARG A 19 5.92 -6.90 -6.29
CA ARG A 19 6.18 -5.81 -7.23
C ARG A 19 6.32 -4.51 -6.45
N SER A 20 7.50 -3.92 -6.47
CA SER A 20 7.84 -2.66 -5.79
C SER A 20 8.10 -1.56 -6.82
N TYR A 21 7.82 -0.30 -6.48
CA TYR A 21 8.11 0.85 -7.34
C TYR A 21 9.47 1.45 -7.01
N ASP A 22 10.43 1.33 -7.93
CA ASP A 22 11.74 1.97 -7.84
C ASP A 22 11.67 3.41 -8.39
N ARG A 23 12.03 4.37 -7.54
CA ARG A 23 12.00 5.80 -7.87
C ARG A 23 13.12 6.20 -8.82
N VAL A 24 14.24 5.49 -8.82
CA VAL A 24 15.41 5.80 -9.65
C VAL A 24 15.12 5.42 -11.11
N SER A 25 14.69 4.18 -11.34
CA SER A 25 14.28 3.73 -12.68
C SER A 25 12.89 4.23 -13.09
N LYS A 26 12.10 4.78 -12.16
CA LYS A 26 10.68 5.14 -12.34
C LYS A 26 9.85 3.97 -12.88
N GLY A 27 10.20 2.78 -12.41
CA GLY A 27 9.67 1.52 -12.90
C GLY A 27 9.31 0.60 -11.75
N PHE A 28 8.54 -0.44 -12.07
CA PHE A 28 8.31 -1.49 -11.11
C PHE A 28 9.40 -2.56 -11.24
N VAL A 29 9.94 -2.97 -10.10
CA VAL A 29 10.94 -4.03 -9.97
C VAL A 29 10.40 -5.13 -9.05
N GLY A 30 10.95 -6.34 -9.17
CA GLY A 30 10.72 -7.38 -8.18
C GLY A 30 11.54 -7.07 -6.94
N ALA A 31 10.94 -7.21 -5.75
CA ALA A 31 11.63 -7.08 -4.47
C ALA A 31 11.20 -8.22 -3.55
N VAL A 32 12.16 -8.77 -2.81
CA VAL A 32 11.92 -9.87 -1.87
C VAL A 32 11.40 -9.33 -0.54
N VAL A 33 10.31 -9.90 -0.03
CA VAL A 33 9.78 -9.61 1.30
C VAL A 33 10.78 -10.04 2.38
N THR A 34 11.17 -9.12 3.25
CA THR A 34 12.14 -9.34 4.33
C THR A 34 11.48 -9.49 5.69
N GLU A 35 10.37 -8.79 5.92
CA GLU A 35 9.62 -8.84 7.17
C GLU A 35 8.11 -8.74 6.90
N VAL A 36 7.31 -9.34 7.78
CA VAL A 36 5.85 -9.28 7.75
C VAL A 36 5.33 -8.89 9.12
N PHE A 37 4.31 -8.06 9.16
CA PHE A 37 3.71 -7.51 10.36
C PHE A 37 2.22 -7.83 10.39
N HIS A 38 1.74 -8.21 11.56
CA HIS A 38 0.33 -8.37 11.86
C HIS A 38 0.04 -7.59 13.13
N HIS A 39 -0.88 -6.64 13.03
CA HIS A 39 -1.35 -5.84 14.14
C HIS A 39 -2.81 -6.15 14.41
N SER A 40 -3.11 -6.32 15.68
CA SER A 40 -4.45 -6.57 16.18
C SER A 40 -5.34 -5.32 16.01
N PRO A 41 -6.68 -5.47 16.02
CA PRO A 41 -7.61 -4.34 16.00
C PRO A 41 -7.34 -3.30 17.10
N GLU A 42 -6.77 -3.69 18.24
CA GLU A 42 -6.48 -2.78 19.36
C GLU A 42 -5.34 -1.79 19.04
N GLU A 43 -4.44 -2.16 18.12
CA GLU A 43 -3.32 -1.34 17.66
C GLU A 43 -3.72 -0.37 16.54
N MET A 44 -4.87 -0.61 15.91
CA MET A 44 -5.39 0.23 14.83
C MET A 44 -5.96 1.56 15.34
N MET A 45 -5.87 2.59 14.50
CA MET A 45 -6.62 3.84 14.69
C MET A 45 -8.15 3.59 14.66
N ASP A 46 -8.95 4.60 15.02
CA ASP A 46 -10.41 4.45 15.14
C ASP A 46 -11.16 4.14 13.83
N TYR A 47 -10.49 4.27 12.68
CA TYR A 47 -11.09 4.05 11.37
C TYR A 47 -10.04 3.68 10.32
N TYR A 48 -10.51 3.11 9.21
CA TYR A 48 -9.77 3.01 7.95
C TYR A 48 -10.46 3.80 6.85
N VAL A 49 -9.73 4.04 5.78
CA VAL A 49 -10.22 4.69 4.57
C VAL A 49 -10.44 3.63 3.50
N VAL A 50 -11.57 3.72 2.80
CA VAL A 50 -11.87 2.94 1.60
C VAL A 50 -11.83 3.87 0.40
N ILE A 51 -10.90 3.62 -0.53
CA ILE A 51 -10.73 4.38 -1.75
C ILE A 51 -11.27 3.57 -2.93
N ASN A 52 -12.18 4.16 -3.70
CA ASN A 52 -12.85 3.55 -4.85
C ASN A 52 -13.61 2.25 -4.55
N GLY A 53 -13.95 1.99 -3.28
CA GLY A 53 -14.59 0.75 -2.86
C GLY A 53 -13.65 -0.47 -2.74
N ASP A 54 -12.41 -0.34 -3.22
CA ASP A 54 -11.46 -1.46 -3.33
C ASP A 54 -10.30 -1.34 -2.33
N LEU A 55 -9.64 -0.18 -2.28
CA LEU A 55 -8.42 -0.01 -1.48
C LEU A 55 -8.78 0.36 -0.04
N ARG A 56 -8.60 -0.57 0.90
CA ARG A 56 -8.77 -0.33 2.34
C ARG A 56 -7.43 -0.16 3.04
N VAL A 57 -7.26 0.98 3.70
CA VAL A 57 -5.96 1.39 4.25
C VAL A 57 -6.11 2.25 5.50
N THR A 58 -5.16 2.14 6.42
CA THR A 58 -5.12 2.99 7.63
C THR A 58 -4.82 4.45 7.25
N PRO A 59 -5.42 5.43 7.93
CA PRO A 59 -5.36 6.83 7.51
C PRO A 59 -3.95 7.44 7.54
N ASN A 60 -3.03 6.89 8.34
CA ASN A 60 -1.63 7.32 8.41
C ASN A 60 -0.73 6.70 7.34
N HIS A 61 -1.22 5.73 6.57
CA HIS A 61 -0.39 5.05 5.57
C HIS A 61 -0.06 6.00 4.41
N PRO A 62 1.21 6.12 4.00
CA PRO A 62 1.59 6.97 2.88
C PRO A 62 1.14 6.35 1.55
N LEU A 63 0.51 7.16 0.70
CA LEU A 63 0.12 6.85 -0.66
C LEU A 63 0.79 7.80 -1.65
N SER A 64 1.09 7.32 -2.84
CA SER A 64 1.57 8.18 -3.92
C SER A 64 0.37 8.80 -4.65
N VAL A 65 0.07 10.06 -4.32
CA VAL A 65 -1.07 10.84 -4.82
C VAL A 65 -0.54 12.01 -5.64
N ASN A 66 -0.93 12.13 -6.90
CA ASN A 66 -0.49 13.19 -7.83
C ASN A 66 1.05 13.32 -7.92
N GLY A 67 1.79 12.23 -7.71
CA GLY A 67 3.26 12.22 -7.69
C GLY A 67 3.90 12.67 -6.38
N LEU A 68 3.11 12.92 -5.33
CA LEU A 68 3.56 13.26 -3.99
C LEU A 68 3.18 12.16 -2.99
N TRP A 69 3.87 12.12 -1.85
CA TRP A 69 3.52 11.22 -0.75
C TRP A 69 2.59 11.93 0.22
N VAL A 70 1.39 11.37 0.37
CA VAL A 70 0.30 11.92 1.17
C VAL A 70 -0.28 10.80 2.01
N CYS A 71 -0.67 11.08 3.26
CA CYS A 71 -1.34 10.08 4.10
C CYS A 71 -2.70 9.71 3.49
N ALA A 72 -3.10 8.44 3.57
CA ALA A 72 -4.37 7.98 3.01
C ALA A 72 -5.60 8.74 3.55
N GLY A 73 -5.55 9.20 4.80
CA GLY A 73 -6.59 10.01 5.42
C GLY A 73 -6.77 11.41 4.81
N ASP A 74 -5.77 11.89 4.06
CA ASP A 74 -5.74 13.19 3.39
C ASP A 74 -6.05 13.08 1.89
N ALA A 75 -6.20 11.87 1.35
CA ALA A 75 -6.59 11.66 -0.04
C ALA A 75 -8.01 12.18 -0.31
N VAL A 76 -8.22 12.87 -1.44
CA VAL A 76 -9.53 13.45 -1.79
C VAL A 76 -10.02 12.99 -3.17
N VAL A 77 -11.34 13.01 -3.34
CA VAL A 77 -11.97 12.73 -4.64
C VAL A 77 -11.45 13.72 -5.69
N GLY A 78 -11.05 13.18 -6.85
CA GLY A 78 -10.42 13.92 -7.94
C GLY A 78 -8.90 13.81 -8.01
N ASP A 79 -8.26 13.29 -6.96
CA ASP A 79 -6.82 12.99 -6.99
C ASP A 79 -6.50 11.74 -7.84
N PHE A 80 -5.20 11.54 -8.11
CA PHE A 80 -4.70 10.38 -8.86
C PHE A 80 -3.70 9.56 -8.04
N LEU A 81 -4.05 8.31 -7.75
CA LEU A 81 -3.17 7.33 -7.12
C LEU A 81 -2.23 6.69 -8.14
N LEU A 82 -0.99 6.42 -7.75
CA LEU A 82 -0.10 5.56 -8.53
C LEU A 82 -0.55 4.10 -8.41
N GLY A 83 -1.14 3.55 -9.48
CA GLY A 83 -1.50 2.14 -9.57
C GLY A 83 -0.31 1.24 -9.89
N GLY A 84 -0.47 -0.07 -9.68
CA GLY A 84 0.59 -1.08 -9.81
C GLY A 84 1.17 -1.28 -11.23
N ASN A 85 0.62 -0.62 -12.25
CA ASN A 85 1.06 -0.68 -13.65
C ASN A 85 1.55 0.66 -14.20
N THR A 86 2.03 1.56 -13.33
CA THR A 86 2.38 2.97 -13.63
C THR A 86 1.20 3.79 -14.19
N GLN A 87 0.00 3.22 -14.17
CA GLN A 87 -1.23 3.89 -14.51
C GLN A 87 -1.74 4.65 -13.29
N SER A 88 -2.08 5.92 -13.50
CA SER A 88 -2.78 6.71 -12.51
C SER A 88 -4.22 6.24 -12.39
N VAL A 89 -4.66 5.93 -11.16
CA VAL A 89 -6.05 5.60 -10.83
C VAL A 89 -6.70 6.83 -10.23
N GLN A 90 -7.76 7.33 -10.84
CA GLN A 90 -8.50 8.47 -10.28
C GLN A 90 -9.23 8.03 -9.01
N ILE A 91 -9.19 8.86 -7.97
CA ILE A 91 -10.01 8.71 -6.77
C ILE A 91 -11.42 9.22 -7.08
N GLU A 92 -12.36 8.30 -7.20
CA GLU A 92 -13.78 8.54 -7.44
C GLU A 92 -14.60 8.53 -6.14
N SER A 93 -14.15 7.77 -5.13
CA SER A 93 -14.74 7.76 -3.79
C SER A 93 -13.70 7.64 -2.69
N VAL A 94 -13.99 8.26 -1.55
CA VAL A 94 -13.24 8.13 -0.29
C VAL A 94 -14.24 8.00 0.84
N GLU A 95 -14.23 6.87 1.52
CA GLU A 95 -15.14 6.58 2.63
C GLU A 95 -14.34 6.32 3.90
N ARG A 96 -14.84 6.80 5.04
CA ARG A 96 -14.25 6.49 6.36
C ARG A 96 -15.13 5.48 7.06
N VAL A 97 -14.54 4.33 7.40
CA VAL A 97 -15.23 3.26 8.12
C VAL A 97 -14.69 3.21 9.54
N PHE A 98 -15.54 3.60 10.50
CA PHE A 98 -15.22 3.63 11.93
C PHE A 98 -15.34 2.24 12.54
N GLU A 99 -14.39 1.40 12.17
CA GLU A 99 -14.25 0.03 12.64
C GLU A 99 -12.76 -0.28 12.79
N ARG A 100 -12.44 -1.11 13.78
CA ARG A 100 -11.10 -1.63 14.01
C ARG A 100 -11.06 -3.08 13.57
N VAL A 101 -10.11 -3.40 12.70
CA VAL A 101 -9.91 -4.72 12.09
C VAL A 101 -8.43 -5.11 12.17
N ASP A 102 -8.12 -6.38 11.92
CA ASP A 102 -6.73 -6.81 11.75
C ASP A 102 -6.08 -6.07 10.58
N THR A 103 -4.85 -5.61 10.78
CA THR A 103 -4.06 -4.95 9.74
C THR A 103 -2.76 -5.69 9.52
N TYR A 104 -2.32 -5.70 8.27
CA TYR A 104 -1.13 -6.41 7.83
C TYR A 104 -0.24 -5.43 7.08
N ASP A 105 1.06 -5.57 7.28
CA ASP A 105 2.09 -4.79 6.59
C ASP A 105 3.30 -5.69 6.30
N PHE A 106 4.16 -5.29 5.39
CA PHE A 106 5.40 -6.01 5.11
C PHE A 106 6.48 -5.10 4.55
N GLU A 107 7.73 -5.42 4.88
CA GLU A 107 8.90 -4.76 4.33
C GLU A 107 9.55 -5.63 3.26
N VAL A 108 10.23 -5.00 2.31
CA VAL A 108 10.99 -5.68 1.27
C VAL A 108 12.42 -5.18 1.25
N GLU A 109 13.30 -5.96 0.62
CA GLU A 109 14.66 -5.53 0.35
C GLU A 109 14.66 -4.20 -0.43
N THR A 110 15.38 -3.21 0.09
CA THR A 110 15.65 -1.98 -0.65
C THR A 110 16.96 -2.18 -1.40
N PRO A 111 17.03 -1.86 -2.70
CA PRO A 111 18.33 -1.64 -3.33
C PRO A 111 18.97 -0.46 -2.60
N ASP A 112 20.20 -0.64 -2.12
CA ASP A 112 20.93 0.27 -1.24
C ASP A 112 20.71 1.79 -1.52
N ASP A 113 20.56 2.53 -0.41
CA ASP A 113 20.53 4.01 -0.21
C ASP A 113 19.18 4.77 -0.26
N ASP A 114 18.91 5.47 0.85
CA ASP A 114 18.00 6.62 1.04
C ASP A 114 16.46 6.42 1.17
N GLY A 115 16.02 5.52 2.06
CA GLY A 115 14.70 5.68 2.72
C GLY A 115 13.49 5.69 1.77
N GLY A 116 13.63 5.07 0.60
CA GLY A 116 12.60 4.95 -0.40
C GLY A 116 11.56 3.91 -0.01
N GLY A 117 10.63 4.32 0.86
CA GLY A 117 9.48 3.50 1.28
C GLY A 117 8.88 2.76 0.09
N VAL A 118 8.85 1.44 0.21
CA VAL A 118 8.32 0.54 -0.80
C VAL A 118 6.81 0.66 -0.78
N LEU A 119 6.25 0.68 -1.99
CA LEU A 119 4.83 0.70 -2.25
C LEU A 119 4.25 -0.70 -1.95
N CYS A 120 4.04 -1.02 -0.67
CA CYS A 120 3.16 -2.11 -0.27
C CYS A 120 1.75 -1.56 -0.23
N GLN A 121 0.96 -1.86 -1.26
CA GLN A 121 -0.46 -1.56 -1.23
C GLN A 121 -1.11 -2.46 -0.17
N THR A 122 -1.40 -1.89 1.00
CA THR A 122 -2.26 -2.52 2.00
C THR A 122 -3.63 -2.73 1.37
N HIS A 123 -3.98 -3.97 1.05
CA HIS A 123 -5.38 -4.38 0.89
C HIS A 123 -5.76 -5.06 2.20
N SER A 124 -6.45 -4.35 3.09
CA SER A 124 -7.25 -5.05 4.09
C SER A 124 -8.53 -5.53 3.39
N TYR A 125 -8.61 -6.83 3.09
CA TYR A 125 -9.79 -7.60 2.62
C TYR A 125 -10.63 -7.06 1.47
#